data_AF-A0AA86NVC4-F1
#
_entry.id   AF-A0AA86NVC4-F1
#
_cell.length_a   1.000
_cell.length_b   1.000
_cell.length_c   1.000
_cell.angle_alpha   90.00
_cell.angle_beta   90.00
_cell.angle_gamma   90.00
#
_symmetry.space_group_name_H-M   'P 1'
#
loop_
_entity.id
_entity.type
_entity.pdbx_description
1 polymer ?
#
loop_
_entity_poly.entity_id
_entity_poly.type
_entity_poly.pdbx_seq_one_letter_code
_entity_poly.pdbx_strand_id
1 'polypeptide(L)'
;MNKEYKTWSEQDKKQLISAIEQAKRKCGQIDWDDVALNMSGRSRQQCKSYFMNILRKESNVDMVKYHTWTQLEVDTLMHCVQLENKNWDLIRQNYFPSLTNHQLQAKYSYTLQQQTKKQIQFRQMAKSQPKPPISVSHLTIPQLPTASGSCGDFNSAQLVSQLQSLLSTVM
;
A
#
# COMPACT_ATOMS: atom_id res chain seq x y z
N MET A 1 -1.87 47.15 -11.28
CA MET A 1 -1.43 46.00 -12.11
C MET A 1 -2.66 45.16 -12.43
N ASN A 2 -3.25 45.31 -13.62
CA ASN A 2 -4.31 44.44 -14.09
C ASN A 2 -3.71 43.06 -14.36
N LYS A 3 -4.08 42.06 -13.54
CA LYS A 3 -3.82 40.66 -13.88
C LYS A 3 -4.81 40.28 -14.98
N GLU A 4 -4.43 40.49 -16.23
CA GLU A 4 -5.15 39.91 -17.36
C GLU A 4 -5.06 38.39 -17.24
N TYR A 5 -6.17 37.77 -16.84
CA TYR A 5 -6.27 36.32 -16.83
C TYR A 5 -6.37 35.85 -18.27
N LYS A 6 -5.30 35.24 -18.80
CA LYS A 6 -5.31 34.63 -20.13
C LYS A 6 -6.39 33.55 -20.17
N THR A 7 -7.50 33.82 -20.85
CA THR A 7 -8.59 32.86 -21.10
C THR A 7 -8.05 31.63 -21.81
N TRP A 8 -8.54 30.44 -21.46
CA TRP A 8 -8.15 29.20 -22.13
C TRP A 8 -8.88 29.08 -23.47
N SER A 9 -8.12 29.14 -24.57
CA SER A 9 -8.66 28.93 -25.91
C SER A 9 -8.89 27.45 -26.20
N GLU A 10 -9.74 27.11 -27.18
CA GLU A 10 -9.90 25.72 -27.63
C GLU A 10 -8.59 25.09 -28.11
N GLN A 11 -7.70 25.89 -28.70
CA GLN A 11 -6.37 25.43 -29.10
C GLN A 11 -5.51 25.09 -27.87
N ASP A 12 -5.53 25.94 -26.83
CA ASP A 12 -4.83 25.70 -25.57
C ASP A 12 -5.32 24.39 -24.92
N LYS A 13 -6.63 24.12 -24.98
CA LYS A 13 -7.23 22.90 -24.44
C LYS A 13 -6.73 21.66 -25.17
N LYS A 14 -6.77 21.66 -26.52
CA LYS A 14 -6.30 20.53 -27.34
C LYS A 14 -4.81 20.26 -27.12
N GLN A 15 -4.00 21.31 -27.05
CA GLN A 15 -2.57 21.20 -26.79
C GLN A 15 -2.31 20.64 -25.38
N LEU A 16 -3.07 21.09 -24.37
CA LEU A 16 -2.95 20.57 -23.01
C LEU A 16 -3.31 19.08 -22.92
N ILE A 17 -4.37 18.64 -23.61
CA ILE A 17 -4.75 17.21 -23.65
C ILE A 17 -3.64 16.38 -24.28
N SER A 18 -3.13 16.79 -25.44
CA SER A 18 -2.04 16.10 -26.13
C SER A 18 -0.76 16.03 -25.28
N ALA A 19 -0.38 17.15 -24.65
CA ALA A 19 0.77 17.19 -23.75
C ALA A 19 0.60 16.28 -22.53
N ILE A 20 -0.61 16.18 -21.98
CA ILE A 20 -0.92 15.28 -20.85
C ILE A 20 -0.81 13.82 -21.29
N GLU A 21 -1.32 13.45 -22.46
CA GLU A 21 -1.21 12.08 -22.98
C GLU A 21 0.25 11.66 -23.17
N GLN A 22 1.10 12.56 -23.65
CA GLN A 22 2.54 12.33 -23.82
C GLN A 22 3.27 12.24 -22.49
N ALA A 23 2.93 13.11 -21.53
CA ALA A 23 3.56 13.15 -20.21
C ALA A 23 3.00 12.11 -19.20
N LYS A 24 1.99 11.32 -19.60
CA LYS A 24 1.38 10.30 -18.74
C LYS A 24 2.28 9.07 -18.65
N ARG A 25 2.76 8.78 -17.45
CA ARG A 25 3.56 7.58 -17.16
C ARG A 25 2.66 6.34 -17.09
N LYS A 26 3.25 5.15 -17.19
CA LYS A 26 2.53 3.85 -17.07
C LYS A 26 1.74 3.70 -15.76
N CYS A 27 2.21 4.31 -14.67
CA CYS A 27 1.50 4.37 -13.38
C CYS A 27 0.34 5.38 -13.36
N GLY A 28 0.06 6.05 -14.48
CA GLY A 28 -0.95 7.09 -14.64
C GLY A 28 -0.61 8.43 -13.98
N GLN A 29 0.61 8.58 -13.45
CA GLN A 29 1.12 9.86 -13.00
C GLN A 29 1.45 10.75 -14.19
N ILE A 30 0.97 11.99 -14.16
CA ILE A 30 1.26 13.00 -15.18
C ILE A 30 2.46 13.82 -14.72
N ASP A 31 3.46 13.95 -15.59
CA ASP A 31 4.60 14.83 -15.39
C ASP A 31 4.23 16.27 -15.77
N TRP A 32 3.81 17.06 -14.78
CA TRP A 32 3.34 18.43 -15.02
C TRP A 32 4.44 19.39 -15.49
N ASP A 33 5.70 19.07 -15.18
CA ASP A 33 6.84 19.87 -15.61
C ASP A 33 7.05 19.68 -17.11
N ASP A 34 6.96 18.44 -17.60
CA ASP A 34 6.96 18.13 -19.04
C ASP A 34 5.74 18.72 -19.77
N VAL A 35 4.54 18.65 -19.17
CA VAL A 35 3.35 19.31 -19.72
C VAL A 35 3.54 20.82 -19.86
N ALA A 36 4.19 21.46 -18.89
CA ALA A 36 4.43 22.90 -18.94
C ALA A 36 5.43 23.29 -20.04
N LEU A 37 6.46 22.47 -20.27
CA LEU A 37 7.42 22.68 -21.36
C LEU A 37 6.74 22.64 -22.74
N ASN A 38 5.74 21.76 -22.88
CA ASN A 38 4.95 21.62 -24.10
C ASN A 38 3.83 22.67 -24.25
N MET A 39 3.67 23.57 -23.27
CA MET A 39 2.63 24.62 -23.25
C MET A 39 3.24 26.02 -23.27
N SER A 40 3.35 26.64 -24.44
CA SER A 40 3.93 27.98 -24.58
C SER A 40 3.11 29.03 -23.81
N GLY A 41 3.73 29.65 -22.81
CA GLY A 41 3.14 30.76 -22.05
C GLY A 41 2.11 30.34 -20.99
N ARG A 42 2.11 29.07 -20.56
CA ARG A 42 1.35 28.62 -19.37
C ARG A 42 2.31 27.98 -18.37
N SER A 43 2.14 28.30 -17.10
CA SER A 43 2.92 27.65 -16.05
C SER A 43 2.37 26.28 -15.72
N ARG A 44 3.23 25.41 -15.19
CA ARG A 44 2.89 24.12 -14.58
C ARG A 44 1.63 24.18 -13.72
N GLN A 45 1.55 25.19 -12.84
CA GLN A 45 0.43 25.34 -11.93
C GLN A 45 -0.87 25.71 -12.65
N GLN A 46 -0.79 26.51 -13.72
CA GLN A 46 -1.96 26.85 -14.55
C GLN A 46 -2.47 25.61 -15.29
N CYS A 47 -1.58 24.83 -15.93
CA CYS A 47 -1.93 23.60 -16.62
C CYS A 47 -2.60 22.59 -15.68
N LYS A 48 -1.97 22.33 -14.52
CA LYS A 48 -2.51 21.42 -13.50
C LYS A 48 -3.86 21.88 -12.96
N SER A 49 -3.98 23.16 -12.59
CA SER A 49 -5.23 23.69 -12.03
C SER A 49 -6.36 23.61 -13.05
N TYR A 50 -6.10 24.00 -14.30
CA TYR A 50 -7.10 23.98 -15.35
C TYR A 50 -7.57 22.55 -15.66
N PHE A 51 -6.62 21.60 -15.79
CA PHE A 51 -6.96 20.20 -16.01
C PHE A 51 -7.82 19.63 -14.88
N MET A 52 -7.40 19.83 -13.62
CA MET A 52 -8.11 19.26 -12.45
C MET A 52 -9.51 19.83 -12.27
N ASN A 53 -9.72 21.11 -12.57
CA ASN A 53 -10.97 21.82 -12.27
C ASN A 53 -11.97 21.84 -13.44
N ILE A 54 -11.47 21.89 -14.67
CA ILE A 54 -12.27 22.10 -15.89
C ILE A 54 -12.23 20.85 -16.77
N LEU A 55 -11.07 20.55 -17.37
CA LEU A 55 -11.01 19.48 -18.38
C LEU A 55 -11.33 18.11 -17.82
N ARG A 56 -10.99 17.80 -16.57
CA ARG A 56 -11.35 16.51 -15.94
C ARG A 56 -12.87 16.27 -15.94
N LYS A 57 -13.68 17.32 -15.81
CA LYS A 57 -15.14 17.21 -15.83
C LYS A 57 -15.67 17.05 -17.24
N GLU A 58 -15.03 17.70 -18.21
CA GLU A 58 -15.47 17.75 -19.61
C GLU A 58 -15.03 16.53 -20.44
N SER A 59 -13.84 15.98 -20.15
CA SER A 59 -13.14 15.08 -21.08
C SER A 59 -13.29 13.59 -20.82
N ASN A 60 -14.00 13.15 -19.78
CA ASN A 60 -14.07 11.73 -19.36
C ASN A 60 -12.69 11.04 -19.35
N VAL A 61 -11.62 11.82 -19.12
CA VAL A 61 -10.25 11.31 -19.06
C VAL A 61 -10.11 10.57 -17.74
N ASP A 62 -10.03 9.25 -17.83
CA ASP A 62 -9.76 8.36 -16.71
C ASP A 62 -8.36 8.65 -16.15
N MET A 63 -8.32 9.56 -15.18
CA MET A 63 -7.23 9.62 -14.23
C MET A 63 -7.34 8.38 -13.34
N VAL A 64 -6.21 7.74 -13.04
CA VAL A 64 -6.15 6.57 -12.16
C VAL A 64 -6.94 6.89 -10.90
N LYS A 65 -8.13 6.26 -10.77
CA LYS A 65 -8.83 6.14 -9.49
C LYS A 65 -7.76 5.75 -8.47
N TYR A 66 -7.75 6.41 -7.32
CA TYR A 66 -6.84 6.06 -6.22
C TYR A 66 -6.69 4.54 -6.16
N HIS A 67 -5.45 4.05 -6.23
CA HIS A 67 -5.21 2.61 -6.29
C HIS A 67 -5.90 1.93 -5.10
N THR A 68 -6.86 1.06 -5.43
CA THR A 68 -7.64 0.32 -4.45
C THR A 68 -6.84 -0.90 -4.03
N TRP A 69 -6.19 -0.79 -2.88
CA TRP A 69 -5.45 -1.90 -2.28
C TRP A 69 -6.38 -3.05 -1.91
N THR A 70 -6.16 -4.20 -2.52
CA THR A 70 -6.76 -5.47 -2.08
C THR A 70 -6.04 -6.03 -0.86
N GLN A 71 -6.68 -6.93 -0.12
CA GLN A 71 -6.04 -7.57 1.04
C GLN A 71 -4.82 -8.40 0.62
N LEU A 72 -4.92 -9.12 -0.51
CA LEU A 72 -3.81 -9.89 -1.06
C LEU A 72 -2.59 -9.02 -1.39
N GLU A 73 -2.79 -7.85 -1.99
CA GLU A 73 -1.69 -6.91 -2.27
C GLU A 73 -1.08 -6.37 -0.98
N VAL A 74 -1.88 -6.14 0.06
CA VAL A 74 -1.38 -5.72 1.37
C VAL A 74 -0.55 -6.82 2.00
N ASP A 75 -1.02 -8.06 1.98
CA ASP A 75 -0.30 -9.20 2.57
C ASP A 75 1.01 -9.44 1.82
N THR A 76 0.97 -9.39 0.48
CA THR A 76 2.16 -9.44 -0.39
C THR A 76 3.14 -8.32 -0.04
N LEU A 77 2.67 -7.07 0.06
CA LEU A 77 3.51 -5.93 0.43
C LEU A 77 4.18 -6.13 1.80
N MET A 78 3.43 -6.58 2.81
CA MET A 78 3.97 -6.81 4.14
C MET A 78 5.04 -7.90 4.13
N HIS A 79 4.83 -8.99 3.39
CA HIS A 79 5.76 -10.09 3.26
C HIS A 79 7.05 -9.69 2.52
N CYS A 80 6.92 -9.06 1.35
CA CYS A 80 8.06 -8.60 0.56
C CYS A 80 8.92 -7.57 1.33
N VAL A 81 8.30 -6.69 2.12
CA VAL A 81 9.05 -5.74 2.95
C VAL A 81 9.89 -6.45 4.02
N GLN A 82 9.41 -7.56 4.57
CA GLN A 82 10.16 -8.37 5.54
C GLN A 82 11.34 -9.11 4.88
N LEU A 83 11.13 -9.68 3.70
CA LEU A 83 12.19 -10.40 2.97
C LEU A 83 13.27 -9.45 2.44
N GLU A 84 12.85 -8.36 1.82
CA GLU A 84 13.74 -7.45 1.07
C GLU A 84 14.26 -6.28 1.93
N ASN A 85 14.08 -6.31 3.25
CA ASN A 85 14.54 -5.28 4.18
C ASN A 85 14.14 -3.85 3.76
N LYS A 86 12.89 -3.65 3.33
CA LYS A 86 12.38 -2.37 2.80
C LYS A 86 13.13 -1.84 1.57
N ASN A 87 13.71 -2.72 0.74
CA ASN A 87 14.21 -2.32 -0.57
C ASN A 87 13.04 -2.01 -1.53
N TRP A 88 12.54 -0.77 -1.46
CA TRP A 88 11.33 -0.34 -2.18
C TRP A 88 11.46 -0.45 -3.70
N ASP A 89 12.65 -0.19 -4.24
CA ASP A 89 12.89 -0.26 -5.68
C ASP A 89 12.77 -1.69 -6.19
N LEU A 90 13.30 -2.66 -5.45
CA LEU A 90 13.20 -4.09 -5.78
C LEU A 90 11.76 -4.58 -5.63
N ILE A 91 11.10 -4.22 -4.52
CA ILE A 91 9.70 -4.61 -4.26
C ILE A 91 8.78 -4.05 -5.36
N ARG A 92 8.98 -2.79 -5.76
CA ARG A 92 8.23 -2.18 -6.87
C ARG A 92 8.47 -2.93 -8.17
N GLN A 93 9.74 -3.17 -8.53
CA GLN A 93 10.08 -3.79 -9.80
C GLN A 93 9.52 -5.22 -9.93
N ASN A 94 9.60 -6.00 -8.85
CA ASN A 94 9.25 -7.42 -8.88
C ASN A 94 7.76 -7.68 -8.67
N TYR A 95 7.09 -6.87 -7.84
CA TYR A 95 5.72 -7.17 -7.38
C TYR A 95 4.69 -6.11 -7.76
N PHE A 96 5.08 -4.83 -7.83
CA PHE A 96 4.14 -3.71 -8.02
C PHE A 96 4.64 -2.70 -9.08
N PRO A 97 4.86 -3.14 -10.34
CA PRO A 97 5.48 -2.27 -11.36
C PRO A 97 4.60 -1.09 -11.78
N SER A 98 3.30 -1.18 -11.54
CA SER A 98 2.32 -0.10 -11.79
C SER A 98 2.26 0.93 -10.68
N LEU A 99 2.82 0.65 -9.50
CA LEU A 99 2.80 1.53 -8.34
C LEU A 99 4.14 2.26 -8.17
N THR A 100 4.09 3.39 -7.47
CA THR A 100 5.26 4.18 -7.09
C THR A 100 5.77 3.75 -5.72
N ASN A 101 7.07 3.91 -5.46
CA ASN A 101 7.66 3.64 -4.14
C ASN A 101 6.92 4.40 -3.02
N HIS A 102 6.52 5.64 -3.28
CA HIS A 102 5.74 6.43 -2.34
C HIS A 102 4.40 5.78 -1.98
N GLN A 103 3.67 5.22 -2.96
CA GLN A 103 2.42 4.49 -2.69
C GLN A 103 2.67 3.26 -1.82
N LEU A 104 3.73 2.49 -2.08
CA LEU A 104 4.10 1.31 -1.30
C LEU A 104 4.45 1.70 0.15
N GLN A 105 5.31 2.71 0.33
CA GLN A 105 5.74 3.21 1.63
C GLN A 105 4.57 3.76 2.45
N ALA A 106 3.72 4.57 1.82
CA ALA A 106 2.54 5.14 2.46
C ALA A 106 1.59 4.03 2.92
N LYS A 107 1.35 3.02 2.07
CA LYS A 107 0.49 1.90 2.44
C LYS A 107 1.07 1.06 3.56
N TYR A 108 2.35 0.69 3.49
CA TYR A 108 3.03 -0.07 4.53
C TYR A 108 2.96 0.63 5.89
N SER A 109 3.28 1.92 5.91
CA SER A 109 3.24 2.75 7.13
C SER A 109 1.83 2.82 7.72
N TYR A 110 0.82 3.01 6.85
CA TYR A 110 -0.58 3.01 7.27
C TYR A 110 -0.99 1.65 7.86
N THR A 111 -0.63 0.54 7.21
CA THR A 111 -0.95 -0.82 7.68
C THR A 111 -0.35 -1.08 9.06
N LEU A 112 0.92 -0.72 9.29
CA LEU A 112 1.55 -0.84 10.61
C LEU A 112 0.80 -0.04 11.69
N GLN A 113 0.47 1.23 11.40
CA GLN A 113 -0.28 2.05 12.34
C GLN A 113 -1.63 1.43 12.71
N GLN A 114 -2.34 0.85 11.74
CA GLN A 114 -3.61 0.18 11.98
C GLN A 114 -3.45 -1.08 12.83
N GLN A 115 -2.41 -1.88 12.59
CA GLN A 115 -2.11 -3.05 13.41
C GLN A 115 -1.80 -2.66 14.85
N THR A 116 -0.96 -1.64 15.06
CA THR A 116 -0.63 -1.13 16.40
C THR A 116 -1.88 -0.64 17.13
N LYS A 117 -2.74 0.14 16.46
CA LYS A 117 -4.01 0.62 17.03
C LYS A 117 -4.90 -0.54 17.48
N LYS A 118 -5.08 -1.56 16.63
CA LYS A 118 -5.87 -2.76 16.97
C LYS A 118 -5.30 -3.52 18.18
N GLN A 119 -3.97 -3.67 18.25
CA GLN A 119 -3.32 -4.33 19.40
C GLN A 119 -3.52 -3.56 20.71
N ILE A 120 -3.36 -2.22 20.67
CA ILE A 120 -3.60 -1.36 21.84
C ILE A 120 -5.05 -1.48 22.29
N GLN A 121 -5.99 -1.42 21.35
CA GLN A 121 -7.41 -1.53 21.63
C GLN A 121 -7.75 -2.89 22.27
N PHE A 122 -7.27 -3.99 21.71
CA PHE A 122 -7.48 -5.33 22.25
C PHE A 122 -6.92 -5.46 23.67
N ARG A 123 -5.71 -4.94 23.91
CA ARG A 123 -5.09 -4.93 25.24
C ARG A 123 -5.91 -4.12 26.27
N GLN A 124 -6.51 -3.00 25.86
CA GLN A 124 -7.39 -2.22 26.73
C GLN A 124 -8.66 -3.00 27.08
N MET A 125 -9.31 -3.63 26.10
CA MET A 125 -10.50 -4.46 26.33
C MET A 125 -10.23 -5.64 27.27
N ALA A 126 -9.07 -6.30 27.13
CA ALA A 126 -8.69 -7.42 28.00
C ALA A 126 -8.46 -7.01 29.46
N LYS A 127 -8.04 -5.77 29.73
CA LYS A 127 -7.86 -5.24 31.09
C LYS A 127 -9.17 -4.85 31.77
N SER A 128 -10.20 -4.53 30.99
CA SER A 128 -11.52 -4.11 31.50
C SER A 128 -12.44 -5.30 31.83
N GLN A 129 -12.04 -6.53 31.51
CA GLN A 129 -12.79 -7.72 31.93
C GLN A 129 -12.62 -7.94 33.44
N PRO A 130 -13.71 -8.13 34.21
CA PRO A 130 -13.60 -8.44 35.63
C PRO A 130 -12.81 -9.74 35.80
N LYS A 131 -11.80 -9.71 36.67
CA LYS A 131 -10.98 -10.88 37.01
C LYS A 131 -11.94 -12.02 37.36
N PRO A 132 -11.89 -13.19 36.70
CA PRO A 132 -12.77 -14.29 37.04
C PRO A 132 -12.61 -14.56 38.55
N PRO A 133 -13.70 -14.83 39.28
CA PRO A 133 -13.62 -15.13 40.69
C PRO A 133 -12.58 -16.24 40.86
N ILE A 134 -11.55 -15.96 41.66
CA ILE A 134 -10.51 -16.93 41.98
C ILE A 134 -11.26 -18.08 42.67
N SER A 135 -11.57 -19.13 41.92
CA SER A 135 -12.12 -20.35 42.48
C SER A 135 -10.96 -21.05 43.18
N VAL A 136 -10.75 -20.72 44.46
CA VAL A 136 -9.93 -21.50 45.39
C VAL A 136 -10.66 -22.81 45.69
N SER A 137 -10.79 -23.65 44.66
CA SER A 137 -11.23 -25.02 44.81
C SER A 137 -10.05 -25.93 44.47
N HIS A 138 -9.42 -26.39 45.54
CA HIS A 138 -8.61 -27.62 45.62
C HIS A 138 -7.16 -27.54 45.11
N LEU A 139 -6.27 -27.06 46.00
CA LEU A 139 -4.88 -27.53 46.05
C LEU A 139 -4.91 -29.00 46.48
N THR A 140 -5.06 -29.92 45.53
CA THR A 140 -4.47 -31.26 45.67
C THR A 140 -3.30 -31.30 44.73
N ILE A 141 -2.12 -31.40 45.33
CA ILE A 141 -0.85 -31.70 44.67
C ILE A 141 -0.96 -33.15 44.18
N PRO A 142 -1.01 -33.44 42.86
CA PRO A 142 -0.81 -34.79 42.38
C PRO A 142 0.69 -35.07 42.42
N GLN A 143 1.08 -36.16 43.06
CA GLN A 143 2.46 -36.62 43.04
C GLN A 143 2.96 -36.83 41.61
N LEU A 144 4.21 -36.44 41.42
CA LEU A 144 5.00 -36.52 40.19
C LEU A 144 5.33 -37.99 39.86
N PRO A 145 4.93 -38.54 38.69
CA PRO A 145 5.63 -39.67 38.12
C PRO A 145 6.86 -39.16 37.37
N THR A 146 8.03 -39.60 37.81
CA THR A 146 9.29 -39.49 37.08
C THR A 146 9.19 -40.25 35.76
N ALA A 147 9.14 -39.54 34.63
CA ALA A 147 9.30 -40.13 33.32
C ALA A 147 10.07 -39.18 32.40
N SER A 148 11.30 -39.57 32.11
CA SER A 148 12.10 -39.18 30.96
C SER A 148 11.29 -39.29 29.67
N GLY A 149 11.09 -38.17 28.96
CA GLY A 149 10.37 -38.15 27.70
C GLY A 149 10.72 -36.91 26.88
N SER A 150 11.54 -37.15 25.86
CA SER A 150 12.06 -36.23 24.84
C SER A 150 11.11 -35.12 24.41
N CYS A 151 11.62 -33.88 24.39
CA CYS A 151 11.06 -32.76 23.66
C CYS A 151 10.98 -33.12 22.17
N GLY A 152 9.76 -33.18 21.62
CA GLY A 152 9.54 -33.22 20.18
C GLY A 152 9.63 -31.82 19.61
N ASP A 153 10.75 -31.53 18.96
CA ASP A 153 10.94 -30.34 18.14
C ASP A 153 9.91 -30.31 17.01
N PHE A 154 8.97 -29.36 17.08
CA PHE A 154 8.12 -29.04 15.93
C PHE A 154 8.95 -28.17 14.97
N ASN A 155 9.68 -28.85 14.08
CA ASN A 155 10.65 -28.24 13.18
C ASN A 155 9.94 -27.44 12.07
N SER A 156 10.14 -26.12 12.07
CA SER A 156 9.70 -25.17 11.04
C SER A 156 10.18 -25.52 9.62
N ALA A 157 11.17 -26.39 9.47
CA ALA A 157 11.65 -26.86 8.17
C ALA A 157 10.63 -27.73 7.42
N GLN A 158 9.69 -28.37 8.12
CA GLN A 158 8.74 -29.31 7.50
C GLN A 158 7.62 -28.60 6.74
N LEU A 159 7.29 -27.36 7.15
CA LEU A 159 6.35 -26.51 6.43
C LEU A 159 6.96 -25.91 5.14
N VAL A 160 8.28 -25.69 5.13
CA VAL A 160 9.03 -25.16 3.97
C VAL A 160 9.05 -26.18 2.82
N SER A 161 9.21 -27.47 3.13
CA SER A 161 9.17 -28.53 2.12
C SER A 161 7.79 -28.73 1.50
N GLN A 162 6.70 -28.48 2.25
CA GLN A 162 5.34 -28.59 1.71
C GLN A 162 4.96 -27.43 0.78
N LEU A 163 5.50 -26.23 1.00
CA LEU A 163 5.21 -25.07 0.15
C LEU A 163 6.07 -25.02 -1.12
N GLN A 164 7.29 -25.56 -1.11
CA GLN A 164 8.12 -25.66 -2.33
C GLN A 164 7.58 -26.70 -3.33
N SER A 165 6.92 -27.75 -2.85
CA SER A 165 6.27 -28.75 -3.71
C SER A 165 5.11 -28.19 -4.53
N LEU A 166 4.37 -27.21 -4.01
CA LEU A 166 3.18 -26.67 -4.68
C LEU A 166 3.48 -25.64 -5.77
N LEU A 167 4.68 -25.04 -5.76
CA LEU A 167 5.10 -24.08 -6.79
C LEU A 167 5.68 -24.75 -8.05
N SER A 168 5.97 -26.06 -8.01
CA SER A 168 6.55 -26.80 -9.15
C SER A 168 5.52 -27.57 -9.98
N THR A 169 4.23 -27.47 -9.67
CA THR A 169 3.14 -28.19 -10.37
C THR A 169 2.26 -27.29 -11.24
N VAL A 170 2.64 -26.01 -11.42
CA VAL A 170 1.94 -25.05 -12.30
C VAL A 170 2.88 -24.46 -13.36
N MET A 171 3.74 -25.31 -13.93
CA MET A 171 4.32 -25.15 -15.27
C MET A 171 4.17 -26.47 -16.01
#